data_AF-A0A3S3SDU1-F1
#
_entry.id   AF-A0A3S3SDU1-F1
#
_cell.length_a   1.000
_cell.length_b   1.000
_cell.length_c   1.000
_cell.angle_alpha   90.00
_cell.angle_beta   90.00
_cell.angle_gamma   90.00
#
_symmetry.space_group_name_H-M   'P 1'
#
loop_
_entity.id
_entity.type
_entity.pdbx_description
1 polymer ?
#
loop_
_entity_poly.entity_id
_entity_poly.type
_entity_poly.pdbx_seq_one_letter_code
_entity_poly.pdbx_strand_id
1 'polypeptide(L)'
;MASYASRVRSDIARWRQTGLIDAPTAEALVRDIEANERKSLSFGSILAMMAALLFGAAILIFVAANWEAIPRLVRVAALFTAI
;
A
#
# COMPACT_ATOMS: atom_id res chain seq x y z
N MET A 1 8.86 8.07 14.35
CA MET A 1 10.29 7.75 14.18
C MET A 1 10.70 8.29 12.81
N ALA A 2 11.59 9.28 12.75
CA ALA A 2 11.99 9.86 11.48
C ALA A 2 12.57 8.75 10.58
N SER A 3 11.93 8.50 9.44
CA SER A 3 12.38 7.53 8.43
C SER A 3 13.83 7.81 8.11
N TYR A 4 14.67 6.77 8.04
CA TYR A 4 16.08 6.86 7.65
C TYR A 4 16.26 7.74 6.40
N ALA A 5 15.33 7.66 5.46
CA ALA A 5 15.27 8.50 4.26
C ALA A 5 15.23 10.01 4.54
N SER A 6 14.49 10.45 5.57
CA SER A 6 14.39 11.88 5.93
C SER A 6 15.71 12.44 6.48
N ARG A 7 16.47 11.62 7.22
CA ARG A 7 17.80 12.00 7.72
C ARG A 7 18.79 12.10 6.56
N VAL A 8 18.85 11.08 5.71
CA VAL A 8 19.76 11.06 4.57
C VAL A 8 19.45 12.20 3.59
N ARG A 9 18.17 12.54 3.36
CA ARG A 9 17.79 13.72 2.55
C ARG A 9 18.36 15.02 3.13
N SER A 10 18.32 15.17 4.46
CA SER A 10 18.86 16.35 5.15
C SER A 10 20.39 16.42 5.01
N ASP A 11 21.06 15.27 5.10
CA ASP A 11 22.51 15.16 4.91
C ASP A 11 22.93 15.48 3.47
N ILE A 12 22.19 15.01 2.45
CA ILE A 12 22.43 15.36 1.05
C ILE A 12 22.30 16.86 0.81
N ALA A 13 21.27 17.50 1.40
CA ALA A 13 21.10 18.95 1.29
C ALA A 13 22.28 19.71 1.92
N ARG A 14 22.79 19.23 3.07
CA ARG A 14 23.98 19.76 3.73
C ARG A 14 25.23 19.58 2.87
N TRP A 15 25.47 18.39 2.31
CA TRP A 15 26.61 18.13 1.43
C TRP A 15 26.60 18.99 0.17
N ARG A 16 25.42 19.22 -0.41
CA ARG A 16 25.25 20.15 -1.54
C ARG A 16 25.61 21.59 -1.14
N GLN A 17 25.18 22.04 0.04
CA GLN A 17 25.51 23.38 0.54
C GLN A 17 26.99 23.54 0.85
N THR A 18 27.66 22.50 1.33
CA THR A 18 29.11 22.47 1.55
C THR A 18 29.91 22.33 0.24
N GLY A 19 29.25 22.11 -0.90
CA GLY A 19 29.91 21.91 -2.20
C GLY A 19 30.59 20.54 -2.34
N LEU A 20 30.23 19.58 -1.49
CA LEU A 20 30.79 18.22 -1.52
C LEU A 20 30.25 17.41 -2.71
N ILE A 21 29.04 17.75 -3.16
CA ILE A 21 28.34 17.12 -4.28
C ILE A 21 27.70 18.20 -5.15
N ASP A 22 27.66 17.94 -6.45
CA ASP A 22 26.99 18.77 -7.44
C ASP A 22 25.46 18.59 -7.39
N ALA A 23 24.72 19.59 -7.89
CA ALA A 23 23.27 19.57 -7.92
C ALA A 23 22.66 18.35 -8.66
N PRO A 24 23.16 17.94 -9.85
CA PRO A 24 22.68 16.73 -10.52
C PRO A 24 22.83 15.46 -9.67
N THR A 25 23.99 15.26 -9.04
CA THR A 25 24.23 14.09 -8.17
C THR A 25 23.35 14.12 -6.92
N ALA A 26 23.18 15.28 -6.29
CA ALA A 26 22.28 15.43 -5.14
C ALA A 26 20.84 15.03 -5.48
N GLU A 27 20.33 15.45 -6.64
CA GLU A 27 19.00 15.05 -7.10
C GLU A 27 18.89 13.57 -7.44
N ALA A 28 19.92 12.98 -8.06
CA ALA A 28 19.96 11.55 -8.36
C ALA A 28 19.89 10.69 -7.08
N LEU A 29 20.64 11.08 -6.04
CA LEU A 29 20.63 10.41 -4.74
C LEU A 29 19.26 10.52 -4.04
N VAL A 30 18.64 11.69 -4.09
CA VAL A 30 17.28 11.88 -3.53
C VAL A 30 16.26 11.00 -4.24
N ARG A 31 16.32 10.90 -5.57
CA ARG A 31 15.43 10.03 -6.35
C ARG A 31 15.64 8.55 -6.05
N ASP A 32 16.88 8.10 -5.89
CA ASP A 32 17.19 6.72 -5.52
C ASP A 32 16.64 6.37 -4.12
N ILE A 33 16.76 7.29 -3.16
CA ILE A 33 16.21 7.11 -1.82
C ILE A 33 14.68 7.08 -1.84
N GLU A 34 14.02 7.95 -2.59
CA GLU A 34 12.55 7.89 -2.75
C GLU A 34 12.10 6.57 -3.37
N ALA A 35 12.83 6.05 -4.37
CA ALA A 35 12.55 4.77 -5.00
C ALA A 35 12.73 3.59 -4.02
N ASN A 36 13.78 3.64 -3.19
CA ASN A 36 14.06 2.61 -2.18
C ASN A 36 13.16 2.72 -0.94
N GLU A 37 12.72 3.92 -0.55
CA GLU A 37 11.76 4.11 0.55
C GLU A 37 10.37 3.56 0.20
N ARG A 38 9.94 3.69 -1.07
CA ARG A 38 8.72 3.01 -1.54
C ARG A 38 8.77 1.49 -1.39
N LYS A 39 9.96 0.88 -1.39
CA LYS A 39 10.13 -0.55 -1.09
C LYS A 39 10.02 -0.87 0.40
N SER A 40 10.42 0.03 1.29
CA SER A 40 10.39 -0.20 2.75
C SER A 40 9.05 0.18 3.39
N LEU A 41 8.32 1.13 2.81
CA LEU A 41 6.99 1.53 3.26
C LEU A 41 5.91 0.76 2.53
N SER A 42 5.64 -0.44 3.02
CA SER A 42 4.28 -0.93 2.87
C SER A 42 3.78 -1.69 4.07
N PHE A 43 4.03 -1.17 5.27
CA PHE A 43 3.14 -1.42 6.39
C PHE A 43 1.67 -1.23 5.97
N GLY A 44 1.42 -0.24 5.10
CA GLY A 44 0.15 -0.08 4.38
C GLY A 44 -0.25 -1.27 3.50
N SER A 45 0.65 -1.86 2.69
CA SER A 45 0.34 -3.10 1.95
C SER A 45 0.15 -4.30 2.86
N ILE A 46 0.92 -4.44 3.94
CA ILE A 46 0.73 -5.52 4.92
C ILE A 46 -0.67 -5.39 5.54
N LEU A 47 -1.06 -4.19 5.94
CA LEU A 47 -2.39 -3.92 6.48
C LEU A 47 -3.48 -4.12 5.41
N ALA A 48 -3.25 -3.68 4.18
CA ALA A 48 -4.17 -3.88 3.06
C ALA A 48 -4.31 -5.36 2.70
N MET A 49 -3.24 -6.15 2.81
CA MET A 49 -3.22 -7.58 2.58
C MET A 49 -3.98 -8.30 3.70
N MET A 50 -3.78 -7.90 4.96
CA MET A 50 -4.55 -8.39 6.09
C MET A 50 -6.03 -8.06 5.92
N ALA A 51 -6.35 -6.83 5.53
CA ALA A 51 -7.72 -6.39 5.26
C ALA A 51 -8.34 -7.18 4.11
N ALA A 52 -7.62 -7.39 3.00
CA ALA A 52 -8.09 -8.17 1.87
C ALA A 52 -8.37 -9.64 2.25
N LEU A 53 -7.49 -10.25 3.04
CA LEU A 53 -7.66 -11.61 3.56
C LEU A 53 -8.90 -11.70 4.46
N LEU A 54 -9.03 -10.79 5.42
CA LEU A 54 -10.18 -10.75 6.34
C LEU A 54 -11.47 -10.48 5.57
N PHE A 55 -11.46 -9.61 4.57
CA PHE A 55 -12.61 -9.29 3.75
C PHE A 55 -13.05 -10.49 2.91
N GLY A 56 -12.11 -11.22 2.29
CA GLY A 56 -12.40 -12.48 1.60
C GLY A 56 -13.02 -13.52 2.53
N ALA A 57 -12.44 -13.70 3.73
CA ALA A 57 -12.98 -14.60 4.73
C ALA A 57 -14.40 -14.20 5.19
N ALA A 58 -14.66 -12.91 5.40
CA ALA A 58 -15.96 -12.40 5.78
C ALA A 58 -17.04 -12.72 4.73
N ILE A 59 -16.74 -12.55 3.44
CA ILE A 59 -17.65 -12.92 2.35
C ILE A 59 -17.94 -14.42 2.37
N LEU A 60 -16.91 -15.26 2.52
CA LEU A 60 -17.08 -16.72 2.56
C LEU A 60 -17.94 -17.16 3.75
N ILE A 61 -17.69 -16.61 4.94
CA ILE A 61 -18.49 -16.90 6.15
C ILE A 61 -19.92 -16.42 5.97
N PHE A 62 -20.13 -15.24 5.38
CA PHE A 62 -21.47 -14.73 5.09
C PHE A 62 -22.24 -15.66 4.15
N VAL A 63 -21.63 -16.09 3.04
CA VAL A 63 -22.26 -17.03 2.11
C VAL A 63 -22.55 -18.38 2.78
N ALA A 64 -21.60 -18.92 3.55
CA ALA A 64 -21.76 -20.19 4.25
C ALA A 64 -22.85 -20.12 5.33
N ALA A 65 -22.88 -19.06 6.14
CA ALA A 65 -23.89 -18.85 7.18
C ALA A 65 -25.29 -18.63 6.60
N ASN A 66 -25.39 -18.08 5.38
CA ASN A 66 -26.66 -17.88 4.70
C ASN A 66 -27.09 -19.06 3.81
N TRP A 67 -26.37 -20.19 3.79
CA TRP A 67 -26.60 -21.33 2.88
C TRP A 67 -28.02 -21.93 2.98
N GLU A 68 -28.62 -21.99 4.16
CA GLU A 68 -30.01 -22.46 4.33
C GLU A 68 -31.07 -21.45 3.87
N ALA A 69 -30.73 -20.16 3.80
CA ALA A 69 -31.63 -19.08 3.35
C ALA A 69 -31.56 -18.84 1.83
N ILE A 70 -30.71 -19.57 1.09
CA ILE A 70 -30.49 -19.40 -0.35
C ILE A 70 -31.30 -20.43 -1.17
N PRO A 71 -32.61 -20.21 -1.36
CA PRO A 71 -33.27 -20.69 -2.59
C PRO A 71 -33.79 -19.56 -3.51
N ARG A 72 -33.78 -18.28 -3.08
CA ARG A 72 -34.39 -17.16 -3.86
C ARG A 72 -33.52 -15.90 -3.97
N LEU A 73 -32.79 -15.53 -2.90
CA LEU A 73 -32.03 -14.27 -2.84
C LEU A 73 -30.84 -14.21 -3.81
N VAL A 74 -30.11 -15.32 -4.01
CA VAL A 74 -28.98 -15.37 -4.96
C VAL A 74 -29.46 -15.29 -6.42
N ARG A 75 -30.62 -15.87 -6.74
CA ARG A 75 -31.24 -15.70 -8.07
C ARG A 75 -31.60 -14.25 -8.35
N VAL A 76 -32.14 -13.54 -7.36
CA VAL A 76 -32.52 -12.12 -7.48
C VAL A 76 -31.27 -11.23 -7.57
N ALA A 77 -30.28 -11.44 -6.71
CA ALA A 77 -29.02 -10.69 -6.75
C ALA A 77 -28.26 -10.89 -8.08
N ALA A 78 -28.21 -12.12 -8.61
CA ALA A 78 -27.61 -12.42 -9.90
C ALA A 78 -28.34 -11.70 -11.06
N LEU A 79 -29.67 -11.59 -10.98
CA LEU A 79 -30.46 -10.84 -11.96
C LEU A 79 -30.20 -9.33 -11.86
N PHE A 80 -30.06 -8.79 -10.64
CA PHE A 80 -29.77 -7.37 -10.41
C PHE A 80 -28.34 -6.96 -10.77
N THR A 81 -27.37 -7.88 -10.74
CA THR A 81 -26.01 -7.61 -11.24
C THR A 81 -25.89 -7.80 -12.75
N ALA A 82 -26.85 -8.46 -13.39
CA ALA A 82 -26.85 -8.75 -14.82
C ALA A 82 -27.72 -7.77 -15.65
N ILE A 83 -28.30 -6.76 -14.99
CA ILE A 83 -29.03 -5.63 -15.60
C ILE A 83 -28.27 -4.34 -15.33
#